data_AF-G7W9F0-F1
#
_entry.id   AF-G7W9F0-F1
#
_cell.length_a   1.000
_cell.length_b   1.000
_cell.length_c   1.000
_cell.angle_alpha   90.00
_cell.angle_beta   90.00
_cell.angle_gamma   90.00
#
_symmetry.space_group_name_H-M   'P 1'
#
loop_
_entity.id
_entity.type
_entity.pdbx_description
1 polymer ?
#
loop_
_entity_poly.entity_id
_entity_poly.type
_entity_poly.pdbx_seq_one_letter_code
_entity_poly.pdbx_strand_id
1 'polypeptide(L)'
;MLGYMLLGVALIILNAEIGDEMKIIDVSREDILKIGMEMLTSGNVRSLTLRDLSSQTGVSVGTLYNYFGNKEQLKREVLGYFWKLAMHQESVLDCENIDFISHVEQGYSIFFRNFQKIHNSMSNNTSNTANKCDMQANFPVKHISEKLESWIDRLIEFHTDELKKIEAICTRTEIINYIADSYMGSFLRGDNNLGIAMKVLRAYLL
;
A
#
# COMPACT_ATOMS: atom_id res chain seq x y z
N MET A 1 12.43 -62.16 -29.37
CA MET A 1 12.76 -60.72 -29.51
C MET A 1 11.48 -59.88 -29.62
N LEU A 2 10.52 -60.08 -28.70
CA LEU A 2 9.23 -59.36 -28.66
C LEU A 2 8.83 -58.89 -27.24
N GLY A 3 9.64 -59.21 -26.21
CA GLY A 3 9.37 -58.84 -24.81
C GLY A 3 9.84 -57.44 -24.39
N TYR A 4 10.71 -56.79 -25.16
CA TYR A 4 11.30 -55.49 -24.80
C TYR A 4 10.57 -54.29 -25.41
N MET A 5 9.67 -54.49 -26.38
CA MET A 5 8.97 -53.39 -27.07
C MET A 5 7.74 -52.90 -26.28
N LEU A 6 7.13 -53.73 -25.43
CA LEU A 6 6.00 -53.34 -24.57
C LEU A 6 6.42 -52.60 -23.29
N LEU A 7 7.62 -52.88 -22.75
CA LEU A 7 8.16 -52.16 -21.59
C LEU A 7 8.54 -50.71 -21.91
N GLY A 8 8.97 -50.42 -23.14
CA GLY A 8 9.30 -49.05 -23.56
C GLY A 8 8.08 -48.15 -23.70
N VAL A 9 6.96 -48.67 -24.22
CA VAL A 9 5.72 -47.89 -24.38
C VAL A 9 5.00 -47.69 -23.03
N ALA A 10 5.04 -48.68 -22.13
CA ALA A 10 4.50 -48.55 -20.78
C ALA A 10 5.27 -47.52 -19.93
N LEU A 11 6.60 -47.40 -20.08
CA LEU A 11 7.40 -46.40 -19.38
C LEU A 11 7.16 -44.98 -19.90
N ILE A 12 6.86 -44.82 -21.19
CA ILE A 12 6.50 -43.52 -21.79
C ILE A 12 5.10 -43.08 -21.33
N ILE A 13 4.14 -44.01 -21.19
CA ILE A 13 2.78 -43.68 -20.72
C ILE A 13 2.76 -43.40 -19.21
N LEU A 14 3.54 -44.12 -18.39
CA LEU A 14 3.68 -43.83 -16.95
C LEU A 14 4.38 -42.49 -16.67
N ASN A 15 5.32 -42.07 -17.52
CA ASN A 15 5.95 -40.74 -17.41
C ASN A 15 5.05 -39.60 -17.92
N ALA A 16 3.98 -39.89 -18.67
CA ALA A 16 3.03 -38.88 -19.14
C ALA A 16 1.94 -38.54 -18.09
N GLU A 17 1.79 -39.35 -17.03
CA GLU A 17 0.81 -39.14 -15.95
C GLU A 17 1.44 -38.71 -14.61
N ILE A 18 2.75 -38.48 -14.54
CA ILE A 18 3.43 -37.97 -13.36
C ILE A 18 3.99 -36.58 -13.67
N GLY A 19 3.26 -35.56 -13.19
CA GLY A 19 3.78 -34.21 -13.01
C GLY A 19 3.53 -33.29 -14.18
N ASP A 20 2.33 -32.70 -14.23
CA ASP A 20 2.27 -31.25 -14.42
C ASP A 20 3.15 -30.67 -13.30
N GLU A 21 4.45 -30.51 -13.57
CA GLU A 21 5.36 -29.75 -12.73
C GLU A 21 4.81 -28.34 -12.69
N MET A 22 3.91 -28.12 -11.72
CA MET A 22 3.64 -26.82 -11.18
C MET A 22 4.99 -26.31 -10.71
N LYS A 23 5.70 -25.61 -11.60
CA LYS A 23 6.88 -24.82 -11.25
C LYS A 23 6.48 -24.09 -9.99
N ILE A 24 7.08 -24.46 -8.86
CA ILE A 24 7.03 -23.66 -7.66
C ILE A 24 7.85 -22.45 -8.03
N ILE A 25 7.19 -21.47 -8.66
CA ILE A 25 7.73 -20.14 -8.81
C ILE A 25 7.88 -19.71 -7.35
N ASP A 26 9.11 -19.45 -6.92
CA ASP A 26 9.42 -18.91 -5.60
C ASP A 26 8.94 -17.45 -5.56
N VAL A 27 7.61 -17.28 -5.56
CA VAL A 27 6.95 -15.99 -5.50
C VAL A 27 6.98 -15.58 -4.04
N SER A 28 7.73 -14.53 -3.73
CA SER A 28 7.81 -14.05 -2.36
C SER A 28 6.48 -13.47 -1.91
N ARG A 29 6.29 -13.37 -0.59
CA ARG A 29 5.14 -12.68 0.00
C ARG A 29 4.97 -11.26 -0.54
N GLU A 30 6.08 -10.56 -0.76
CA GLU A 30 6.10 -9.20 -1.28
C GLU A 30 5.69 -9.14 -2.76
N ASP A 31 6.14 -10.09 -3.58
CA ASP A 31 5.70 -10.22 -4.98
C ASP A 31 4.19 -10.45 -5.07
N ILE A 32 3.62 -11.27 -4.17
CA ILE A 32 2.17 -11.49 -4.11
C ILE A 32 1.43 -10.19 -3.74
N LEU A 33 1.97 -9.40 -2.80
CA LEU A 33 1.39 -8.10 -2.43
C LEU A 33 1.43 -7.10 -3.58
N LYS A 34 2.53 -7.07 -4.34
CA LYS A 34 2.69 -6.24 -5.53
C LYS A 34 1.68 -6.62 -6.63
N ILE A 35 1.53 -7.91 -6.91
CA ILE A 35 0.55 -8.40 -7.91
C ILE A 35 -0.88 -8.10 -7.44
N GLY A 36 -1.19 -8.32 -6.15
CA GLY A 36 -2.50 -7.98 -5.59
C GLY A 36 -2.82 -6.50 -5.68
N MET A 37 -1.80 -5.64 -5.55
CA MET A 37 -1.93 -4.19 -5.69
C MET A 37 -2.24 -3.79 -7.14
N GLU A 38 -1.55 -4.38 -8.12
CA GLU A 38 -1.83 -4.20 -9.56
C GLU A 38 -3.25 -4.64 -9.93
N MET A 39 -3.77 -5.71 -9.31
CA MET A 39 -5.13 -6.19 -9.51
C MET A 39 -6.20 -5.23 -8.94
N LEU A 40 -5.96 -4.59 -7.78
CA LEU A 40 -6.90 -3.65 -7.18
C LEU A 40 -7.02 -2.34 -7.98
N THR A 41 -5.93 -1.90 -8.61
CA THR A 41 -5.84 -0.58 -9.25
C THR A 41 -6.13 -0.60 -10.75
N SER A 42 -6.04 -1.77 -11.41
CA SER A 42 -6.29 -1.93 -12.86
C SER A 42 -7.78 -1.90 -13.28
N GLY A 43 -8.69 -1.44 -12.40
CA GLY A 43 -10.10 -1.25 -12.74
C GLY A 43 -10.93 -2.53 -12.87
N ASN A 44 -10.33 -3.71 -12.75
CA ASN A 44 -11.05 -4.98 -12.62
C ASN A 44 -11.50 -5.19 -11.17
N VAL A 45 -12.32 -4.27 -10.66
CA VAL A 45 -12.74 -4.11 -9.25
C VAL A 45 -13.61 -5.28 -8.74
N ARG A 46 -13.70 -6.39 -9.47
CA ARG A 46 -14.43 -7.59 -9.03
C ARG A 46 -13.59 -8.42 -8.06
N SER A 47 -13.31 -7.78 -6.92
CA SER A 47 -12.80 -8.30 -5.67
C SER A 47 -11.48 -9.08 -5.75
N LEU A 48 -10.41 -8.52 -5.19
CA LEU A 48 -9.19 -9.26 -4.89
C LEU A 48 -9.53 -10.54 -4.08
N THR A 49 -9.41 -11.71 -4.69
CA THR A 49 -9.54 -13.01 -4.00
C THR A 49 -8.25 -13.83 -4.06
N LEU A 50 -8.11 -14.77 -3.13
CA LEU A 50 -7.02 -15.73 -3.12
C LEU A 50 -7.01 -16.59 -4.40
N ARG A 51 -8.17 -16.82 -5.03
CA ARG A 51 -8.28 -17.55 -6.29
C ARG A 51 -7.74 -16.75 -7.46
N ASP A 52 -8.07 -15.47 -7.53
CA ASP A 52 -7.58 -14.59 -8.60
C ASP A 52 -6.05 -14.41 -8.48
N LEU A 53 -5.54 -14.25 -7.25
CA LEU A 53 -4.10 -14.23 -7.02
C LEU A 53 -3.44 -15.55 -7.41
N SER A 54 -4.03 -16.69 -7.09
CA SER A 54 -3.50 -18.00 -7.47
C SER A 54 -3.35 -18.11 -8.99
N SER A 55 -4.35 -17.66 -9.75
CA SER A 55 -4.27 -17.67 -11.22
C SER A 55 -3.21 -16.73 -11.80
N GLN A 56 -2.93 -15.61 -11.13
CA GLN A 56 -1.96 -14.61 -11.61
C GLN A 56 -0.53 -14.92 -11.17
N THR A 57 -0.36 -15.57 -10.02
CA THR A 57 0.95 -15.84 -9.40
C THR A 57 1.46 -17.26 -9.67
N GLY A 58 0.57 -18.20 -10.03
CA GLY A 58 0.89 -19.64 -10.08
C GLY A 58 1.01 -20.30 -8.70
N VAL A 59 0.84 -19.53 -7.61
CA VAL A 59 0.88 -20.03 -6.23
C VAL A 59 -0.43 -20.72 -5.91
N SER A 60 -0.37 -21.89 -5.26
CA SER A 60 -1.59 -22.61 -4.88
C SER A 60 -2.46 -21.79 -3.92
N VAL A 61 -3.79 -21.94 -4.03
CA VAL A 61 -4.74 -21.31 -3.11
C VAL A 61 -4.43 -21.66 -1.64
N GLY A 62 -4.05 -22.92 -1.36
CA GLY A 62 -3.67 -23.36 -0.01
C GLY A 62 -2.43 -22.62 0.54
N THR A 63 -1.43 -22.40 -0.30
CA THR A 63 -0.25 -21.61 0.05
C THR A 63 -0.62 -20.15 0.32
N LEU A 64 -1.51 -19.55 -0.48
CA LEU A 64 -2.00 -18.19 -0.24
C LEU A 64 -2.80 -18.08 1.07
N TYR A 65 -3.57 -19.11 1.43
CA TYR A 65 -4.23 -19.20 2.74
C TYR A 65 -3.20 -19.20 3.89
N ASN A 66 -2.04 -19.86 3.72
CA ASN A 66 -0.97 -19.82 4.73
C ASN A 66 -0.34 -18.43 4.85
N TYR A 67 -0.18 -17.69 3.75
CA TYR A 67 0.41 -16.35 3.78
C TYR A 67 -0.51 -15.26 4.37
N PHE A 68 -1.81 -15.32 4.04
CA PHE A 68 -2.74 -14.22 4.26
C PHE A 68 -4.01 -14.59 5.04
N GLY A 69 -4.24 -15.86 5.34
CA GLY A 69 -5.36 -16.33 6.19
C GLY A 69 -6.75 -16.23 5.54
N ASN A 70 -7.20 -15.06 5.11
CA ASN A 70 -8.51 -14.87 4.48
C ASN A 70 -8.53 -13.65 3.53
N LYS A 71 -9.63 -13.52 2.77
CA LYS A 71 -9.83 -12.45 1.78
C LYS A 71 -9.71 -11.04 2.38
N GLU A 72 -10.24 -10.83 3.57
CA GLU A 72 -10.22 -9.50 4.20
C GLU A 72 -8.83 -9.14 4.72
N GLN A 73 -8.10 -10.10 5.29
CA GLN A 73 -6.70 -9.91 5.65
C GLN A 73 -5.84 -9.64 4.42
N LEU A 74 -5.99 -10.42 3.35
CA LEU A 74 -5.29 -10.17 2.08
C LEU A 74 -5.50 -8.72 1.58
N LYS A 75 -6.76 -8.26 1.53
CA LYS A 75 -7.06 -6.88 1.13
C LYS A 75 -6.38 -5.85 2.02
N ARG A 76 -6.46 -6.03 3.35
CA ARG A 76 -5.80 -5.13 4.32
C ARG A 76 -4.31 -5.05 4.07
N GLU A 77 -3.68 -6.19 3.79
CA GLU A 77 -2.24 -6.26 3.58
C GLU A 77 -1.78 -5.68 2.24
N VAL A 78 -2.51 -5.95 1.16
CA VAL A 78 -2.24 -5.34 -0.15
C VAL A 78 -2.39 -3.83 -0.10
N LEU A 79 -3.45 -3.34 0.56
CA LEU A 79 -3.62 -1.90 0.79
C LEU A 79 -2.49 -1.38 1.69
N GLY A 80 -2.19 -2.05 2.80
CA GLY A 80 -1.08 -1.67 3.70
C GLY A 80 0.29 -1.61 2.99
N TYR A 81 0.52 -2.46 1.99
CA TYR A 81 1.69 -2.44 1.11
C TYR A 81 1.68 -1.22 0.18
N PHE A 82 0.54 -0.91 -0.43
CA PHE A 82 0.37 0.31 -1.23
C PHE A 82 0.73 1.56 -0.43
N TRP A 83 0.24 1.64 0.81
CA TRP A 83 0.54 2.76 1.71
C TRP A 83 1.98 2.79 2.15
N LYS A 84 2.57 1.63 2.45
CA LYS A 84 4.00 1.52 2.72
C LYS A 84 4.79 2.15 1.58
N LEU A 85 4.46 1.86 0.33
CA LEU A 85 5.15 2.41 -0.85
C LEU A 85 4.90 3.90 -1.05
N ALA A 86 3.66 4.35 -0.91
CA ALA A 86 3.30 5.77 -1.05
C ALA A 86 4.02 6.64 0.00
N MET A 87 4.15 6.12 1.23
CA MET A 87 4.83 6.77 2.36
C MET A 87 6.35 6.47 2.43
N HIS A 88 6.87 5.54 1.60
CA HIS A 88 8.25 5.03 1.77
C HIS A 88 9.34 6.09 1.57
N GLN A 89 9.03 7.21 0.92
CA GLN A 89 10.02 8.23 0.57
C GLN A 89 10.06 9.43 1.52
N GLU A 90 9.37 9.37 2.65
CA GLU A 90 9.50 10.37 3.73
C GLU A 90 10.91 10.38 4.38
N SER A 91 11.71 9.33 4.16
CA SER A 91 13.09 9.21 4.64
C SER A 91 14.11 10.05 3.87
N VAL A 92 13.71 10.75 2.81
CA VAL A 92 14.58 11.60 1.97
C VAL A 92 14.04 13.03 1.89
N LEU A 93 13.53 13.54 3.01
CA LEU A 93 13.39 14.98 3.17
C LEU A 93 14.79 15.52 3.50
N ASP A 94 15.38 16.33 2.62
CA ASP A 94 16.51 17.18 2.98
C ASP A 94 15.98 18.16 4.04
N CYS A 95 16.15 17.78 5.30
CA CYS A 95 15.50 18.39 6.45
C CYS A 95 16.43 19.34 7.22
N GLU A 96 17.47 19.87 6.57
CA GLU A 96 18.24 20.95 7.15
C GLU A 96 17.44 22.26 7.09
N ASN A 97 17.06 22.76 8.27
CA ASN A 97 16.54 24.11 8.49
C ASN A 97 15.14 24.42 7.89
N ILE A 98 14.19 23.49 8.07
CA ILE A 98 12.76 23.70 7.78
C ILE A 98 11.94 23.73 9.08
N ASP A 99 10.91 24.57 9.19
CA ASP A 99 9.98 24.58 10.33
C ASP A 99 9.00 23.40 10.30
N PHE A 100 8.46 23.04 11.46
CA PHE A 100 7.54 21.91 11.65
C PHE A 100 6.39 21.89 10.65
N ILE A 101 5.69 23.02 10.48
CA ILE A 101 4.51 23.10 9.59
C ILE A 101 4.91 22.91 8.14
N SER A 102 6.00 23.55 7.70
CA SER A 102 6.50 23.37 6.34
C SER A 102 6.94 21.92 6.10
N HIS A 103 7.48 21.24 7.11
CA HIS A 103 7.83 19.81 7.03
C HIS A 103 6.57 18.93 6.88
N VAL A 104 5.51 19.23 7.62
CA VAL A 104 4.19 18.58 7.48
C VAL A 104 3.61 18.79 6.07
N GLU A 105 3.67 20.00 5.51
CA GLU A 105 3.16 20.28 4.17
C GLU A 105 3.96 19.56 3.06
N GLN A 106 5.28 19.48 3.22
CA GLN A 106 6.14 18.76 2.28
C GLN A 106 5.91 17.25 2.33
N GLY A 107 5.79 16.67 3.53
CA GLY A 107 5.44 15.25 3.71
C GLY A 107 4.16 14.89 2.95
N TYR A 108 3.12 15.72 3.08
CA TYR A 108 1.84 15.50 2.41
C TYR A 108 1.98 15.56 0.89
N SER A 109 2.71 16.57 0.40
CA SER A 109 2.93 16.77 -1.03
C SER A 109 3.68 15.60 -1.66
N ILE A 110 4.68 15.05 -0.96
CA ILE A 110 5.43 13.86 -1.39
C ILE A 110 4.52 12.64 -1.40
N PHE A 111 3.81 12.41 -0.29
CA PHE A 111 2.85 11.32 -0.17
C PHE A 111 1.81 11.35 -1.30
N PHE A 112 1.17 12.50 -1.53
CA PHE A 112 0.15 12.67 -2.56
C PHE A 112 0.72 12.46 -3.97
N ARG A 113 1.92 12.97 -4.24
CA ARG A 113 2.61 12.74 -5.51
C ARG A 113 2.95 11.26 -5.73
N ASN A 114 3.40 10.56 -4.70
CA ASN A 114 3.71 9.13 -4.78
C ASN A 114 2.43 8.31 -5.02
N PHE A 115 1.37 8.65 -4.30
CA PHE A 115 0.04 8.11 -4.53
C PHE A 115 -0.37 8.27 -5.99
N GLN A 116 -0.28 9.49 -6.54
CA GLN A 116 -0.61 9.76 -7.94
C GLN A 116 0.27 9.00 -8.92
N LYS A 117 1.58 8.89 -8.67
CA LYS A 117 2.49 8.11 -9.53
C LYS A 117 2.12 6.65 -9.57
N ILE A 118 1.87 6.05 -8.41
CA ILE A 118 1.46 4.64 -8.30
C ILE A 118 0.10 4.44 -8.98
N HIS A 119 -0.85 5.36 -8.76
CA HIS A 119 -2.16 5.31 -9.40
C HIS A 119 -2.07 5.46 -10.93
N ASN A 120 -1.29 6.43 -11.44
CA ASN A 120 -1.19 6.73 -12.86
C ASN A 120 -0.37 5.71 -13.64
N SER A 121 0.73 5.18 -13.07
CA SER A 121 1.51 4.11 -13.71
C SER A 121 0.66 2.86 -13.92
N MET A 122 -0.31 2.62 -13.03
CA MET A 122 -1.25 1.50 -13.11
C MET A 122 -2.43 1.79 -14.06
N SER A 123 -2.86 3.05 -14.19
CA SER A 123 -3.93 3.47 -15.11
C SER A 123 -3.52 3.54 -16.58
N ASN A 124 -2.24 3.80 -16.91
CA ASN A 124 -1.77 3.92 -18.29
C ASN A 124 -1.79 2.59 -19.08
N ASN A 125 -2.06 1.47 -18.42
CA ASN A 125 -2.23 0.15 -19.04
C ASN A 125 -3.68 -0.15 -19.45
N THR A 126 -4.63 0.75 -19.20
CA THR A 126 -6.03 0.59 -19.61
C THR A 126 -6.57 1.90 -20.18
N SER A 127 -6.77 1.92 -21.49
CA SER A 127 -7.58 2.95 -22.15
C SER A 127 -9.04 2.76 -21.74
N ASN A 128 -9.44 3.30 -20.59
CA ASN A 128 -10.82 3.72 -20.35
C ASN A 128 -10.93 4.67 -19.15
N THR A 129 -11.83 5.62 -19.35
CA THR A 129 -12.13 6.82 -18.54
C THR A 129 -12.27 6.56 -17.04
N ALA A 130 -11.52 7.36 -16.27
CA ALA A 130 -11.73 7.79 -14.89
C ALA A 130 -12.91 7.13 -14.14
N ASN A 131 -12.74 5.87 -13.74
CA ASN A 131 -13.43 5.41 -12.55
C ASN A 131 -12.65 5.99 -11.38
N LYS A 132 -13.20 7.02 -10.74
CA LYS A 132 -12.86 7.35 -9.35
C LYS A 132 -12.89 6.02 -8.60
N CYS A 133 -11.72 5.50 -8.25
CA CYS A 133 -11.64 4.38 -7.33
C CYS A 133 -12.56 4.77 -6.16
N ASP A 134 -13.54 3.93 -5.84
CA ASP A 134 -14.49 4.19 -4.77
C ASP A 134 -13.75 4.01 -3.43
N MET A 135 -12.81 4.93 -3.18
CA MET A 135 -11.80 4.90 -2.11
C MET A 135 -12.45 4.98 -0.72
N GLN A 136 -13.76 5.24 -0.64
CA GLN A 136 -14.52 5.25 0.60
C GLN A 136 -15.04 3.87 1.03
N ALA A 137 -15.33 2.95 0.09
CA ALA A 137 -16.15 1.78 0.41
C ALA A 137 -15.34 0.54 0.91
N ASN A 138 -14.03 0.47 0.66
CA ASN A 138 -13.22 -0.73 0.95
C ASN A 138 -11.85 -0.42 1.59
N PHE A 139 -11.68 0.77 2.15
CA PHE A 139 -10.38 1.26 2.59
C PHE A 139 -10.12 0.94 4.06
N PRO A 140 -9.00 0.31 4.43
CA PRO A 140 -8.63 0.10 5.82
C PRO A 140 -8.07 1.40 6.41
N VAL A 141 -8.94 2.41 6.52
CA VAL A 141 -8.64 3.78 7.03
C VAL A 141 -7.80 3.70 8.30
N LYS A 142 -8.13 2.76 9.18
CA LYS A 142 -7.48 2.55 10.47
C LYS A 142 -5.97 2.25 10.36
N HIS A 143 -5.54 1.39 9.45
CA HIS A 143 -4.10 1.06 9.35
C HIS A 143 -3.26 2.19 8.78
N ILE A 144 -3.90 3.09 8.04
CA ILE A 144 -3.26 4.22 7.41
C ILE A 144 -3.17 5.35 8.41
N SER A 145 -4.22 5.56 9.22
CA SER A 145 -4.17 6.50 10.34
C SER A 145 -3.08 6.07 11.33
N GLU A 146 -3.01 4.80 11.73
CA GLU A 146 -1.96 4.28 12.63
C GLU A 146 -0.53 4.56 12.11
N LYS A 147 -0.29 4.32 10.81
CA LYS A 147 1.02 4.60 10.20
C LYS A 147 1.33 6.09 10.12
N LEU A 148 0.32 6.89 9.78
CA LEU A 148 0.43 8.33 9.65
C LEU A 148 0.69 8.97 11.02
N GLU A 149 -0.06 8.59 12.03
CA GLU A 149 0.15 8.99 13.43
C GLU A 149 1.57 8.67 13.87
N SER A 150 2.07 7.46 13.58
CA SER A 150 3.44 7.06 13.89
C SER A 150 4.49 7.90 13.13
N TRP A 151 4.22 8.30 11.90
CA TRP A 151 5.10 9.21 11.15
C TRP A 151 5.09 10.62 11.73
N ILE A 152 3.92 11.18 12.03
CA ILE A 152 3.79 12.50 12.65
C ILE A 152 4.48 12.52 14.01
N ASP A 153 4.37 11.44 14.79
CA ASP A 153 5.03 11.32 16.09
C ASP A 153 6.56 11.42 15.95
N ARG A 154 7.16 10.70 14.99
CA ARG A 154 8.60 10.85 14.67
C ARG A 154 8.95 12.26 14.18
N LEU A 155 8.05 12.88 13.43
CA LEU A 155 8.26 14.24 12.93
C LEU A 155 8.25 15.26 14.09
N ILE A 156 7.36 15.10 15.06
CA ILE A 156 7.33 15.94 16.27
C ILE A 156 8.63 15.76 17.06
N GLU A 157 9.14 14.53 17.20
CA GLU A 157 10.44 14.26 17.81
C GLU A 157 11.58 15.03 17.13
N PHE A 158 11.60 15.08 15.79
CA PHE A 158 12.59 15.83 15.03
C PHE A 158 12.52 17.36 15.28
N HIS A 159 11.32 17.88 15.54
CA HIS A 159 11.07 19.30 15.80
C HIS A 159 10.87 19.63 17.29
N THR A 160 11.38 18.80 18.19
CA THR A 160 11.14 18.94 19.65
C THR A 160 11.51 20.33 20.17
N ASP A 161 12.62 20.91 19.72
CA ASP A 161 13.07 22.23 20.18
C ASP A 161 12.13 23.37 19.74
N GLU A 162 11.56 23.28 18.52
CA GLU A 162 10.56 24.21 18.01
C GLU A 162 9.25 24.10 18.81
N LEU A 163 8.83 22.86 19.11
CA LEU A 163 7.55 22.54 19.72
C LEU A 163 7.54 22.63 21.25
N LYS A 164 8.69 22.71 21.90
CA LYS A 164 8.84 22.74 23.37
C LYS A 164 7.99 23.81 24.07
N LYS A 165 7.79 24.96 23.43
CA LYS A 165 6.97 26.07 23.98
C LYS A 165 5.46 25.79 23.88
N ILE A 166 5.08 24.94 22.93
CA ILE A 166 3.70 24.64 22.56
C ILE A 166 3.14 23.49 23.38
N GLU A 167 3.99 22.54 23.78
CA GLU A 167 3.63 21.44 24.68
C GLU A 167 3.04 21.92 26.03
N ALA A 168 3.18 23.21 26.37
CA ALA A 168 2.55 23.84 27.53
C ALA A 168 1.06 24.19 27.35
N ILE A 169 0.57 24.32 26.10
CA ILE A 169 -0.78 24.77 25.76
C ILE A 169 -1.55 23.80 24.85
N CYS A 170 -0.86 22.89 24.19
CA CYS A 170 -1.44 21.88 23.31
C CYS A 170 -0.71 20.55 23.51
N THR A 171 -1.48 19.49 23.67
CA THR A 171 -0.90 18.16 23.86
C THR A 171 -0.39 17.60 22.54
N ARG A 172 0.66 16.78 22.63
CA ARG A 172 1.21 16.05 21.50
C ARG A 172 0.14 15.26 20.72
N THR A 173 -0.77 14.61 21.45
CA THR A 173 -1.89 13.84 20.86
C THR A 173 -2.85 14.71 20.05
N GLU A 174 -3.15 15.93 20.51
CA GLU A 174 -4.02 16.85 19.77
C GLU A 174 -3.38 17.27 18.44
N ILE A 175 -2.08 17.55 18.44
CA ILE A 175 -1.33 17.90 17.22
C ILE A 175 -1.33 16.71 16.24
N ILE A 176 -1.02 15.51 16.73
CA ILE A 176 -1.02 14.29 15.90
C ILE A 176 -2.38 14.06 15.26
N ASN A 177 -3.45 14.08 16.05
CA ASN A 177 -4.80 13.84 15.56
C ASN A 177 -5.22 14.90 14.54
N TYR A 178 -4.95 16.18 14.82
CA TYR A 178 -5.29 17.27 13.91
C TYR A 178 -4.60 17.13 12.55
N ILE A 179 -3.31 16.82 12.55
CA ILE A 179 -2.54 16.64 11.31
C ILE A 179 -3.03 15.39 10.56
N ALA A 180 -3.25 14.28 11.27
CA ALA A 180 -3.73 13.03 10.67
C ALA A 180 -5.10 13.21 10.01
N ASP A 181 -6.04 13.87 10.70
CA ASP A 181 -7.37 14.19 10.18
C ASP A 181 -7.30 15.12 8.96
N SER A 182 -6.40 16.11 9.00
CA SER A 182 -6.19 17.06 7.90
C SER A 182 -5.61 16.37 6.65
N TYR A 183 -4.63 15.48 6.84
CA TYR A 183 -4.08 14.63 5.79
C TYR A 183 -5.15 13.76 5.17
N MET A 184 -5.88 13.00 6.00
CA MET A 184 -6.90 12.07 5.55
C MET A 184 -8.04 12.79 4.83
N GLY A 185 -8.53 13.89 5.40
CA GLY A 185 -9.59 14.69 4.80
C GLY A 185 -9.19 15.25 3.43
N SER A 186 -7.98 15.80 3.32
CA SER A 186 -7.46 16.33 2.04
C SER A 186 -7.24 15.22 1.03
N PHE A 187 -6.69 14.09 1.47
CA PHE A 187 -6.43 12.93 0.62
C PHE A 187 -7.73 12.35 0.05
N LEU A 188 -8.74 12.14 0.90
CA LEU A 188 -10.04 11.59 0.48
C LEU A 188 -10.80 12.52 -0.48
N ARG A 189 -10.57 13.84 -0.42
CA ARG A 189 -11.10 14.81 -1.39
C ARG A 189 -10.30 14.87 -2.69
N GLY A 190 -9.08 14.32 -2.70
CA GLY A 190 -8.15 14.44 -3.83
C GLY A 190 -7.42 15.79 -3.87
N ASP A 191 -7.38 16.51 -2.75
CA ASP A 191 -6.67 17.79 -2.64
C ASP A 191 -5.17 17.54 -2.52
N ASN A 192 -4.34 18.24 -3.30
CA ASN A 192 -2.88 18.09 -3.27
C ASN A 192 -2.18 18.96 -2.22
N ASN A 193 -2.94 19.66 -1.38
CA ASN A 193 -2.44 20.49 -0.29
C ASN A 193 -3.38 20.39 0.93
N LEU A 194 -2.89 20.83 2.09
CA LEU A 194 -3.63 20.80 3.35
C LEU A 194 -4.44 22.08 3.63
N GLY A 195 -4.32 23.08 2.75
CA GLY A 195 -5.17 24.26 2.71
C GLY A 195 -5.25 25.05 4.03
N ILE A 196 -6.48 25.37 4.44
CA ILE A 196 -6.74 26.19 5.64
C ILE A 196 -6.28 25.51 6.93
N ALA A 197 -6.19 24.18 6.97
CA ALA A 197 -5.80 23.46 8.18
C ALA A 197 -4.38 23.84 8.62
N MET A 198 -3.41 23.89 7.69
CA MET A 198 -2.04 24.28 8.03
C MET A 198 -1.91 25.76 8.32
N LYS A 199 -2.76 26.62 7.74
CA LYS A 199 -2.80 28.04 8.08
C LYS A 199 -3.29 28.26 9.52
N VAL A 200 -4.33 27.53 9.92
CA VAL A 200 -4.88 27.57 11.28
C VAL A 200 -3.85 27.03 12.26
N LEU A 201 -3.23 25.88 11.97
CA LEU A 201 -2.20 25.32 12.83
C LEU A 201 -1.01 26.29 12.95
N ARG A 202 -0.52 26.84 11.85
CA ARG A 202 0.56 27.84 11.86
C ARG A 202 0.23 29.06 12.73
N ALA A 203 -0.99 29.60 12.64
CA ALA A 203 -1.44 30.72 13.47
C ALA A 203 -1.70 30.36 14.94
N TYR A 204 -1.89 29.08 15.24
CA TYR A 204 -2.02 28.59 16.60
C TYR A 204 -0.65 28.34 17.26
N LEU A 205 0.36 27.98 16.46
CA LEU A 205 1.72 27.68 16.91
C LEU A 205 2.65 28.91 16.96
N LEU A 206 2.38 29.97 16.18
CA LEU A 206 3.18 31.21 16.06
C LEU A 206 2.40 32.44 16.53
#